data_AF-W7Y9C1-F1
#
_entry.id   AF-W7Y9C1-F1
#
_cell.length_a   1.000
_cell.length_b   1.000
_cell.length_c   1.000
_cell.angle_alpha   90.00
_cell.angle_beta   90.00
_cell.angle_gamma   90.00
#
_symmetry.space_group_name_H-M   'P 1'
#
loop_
_entity.id
_entity.type
_entity.pdbx_description
1 polymer ?
#
loop_
_entity_poly.entity_id
_entity_poly.type
_entity_poly.pdbx_seq_one_letter_code
_entity_poly.pdbx_strand_id
1 'polypeptide(L)'
;MDDEVYIPYTPKMYEREKSHGGLTDDRNILVNLINETTLSVESHRMDEERNVSEIVESGKGYQYDFPFNGVPRPFTEATREELLNTGIHTASLYRGLKRQGLTVEVK
;
A
#
# COMPACT_ATOMS: atom_id res chain seq x y z
N MET A 1 31.40 29.00 -34.49
CA MET A 1 31.66 28.52 -33.12
C MET A 1 30.30 28.21 -32.58
N ASP A 2 29.80 27.01 -32.88
CA ASP A 2 28.40 26.61 -32.62
C ASP A 2 28.37 25.24 -31.95
N ASP A 3 29.20 25.06 -30.91
CA ASP A 3 29.30 23.84 -30.13
C ASP A 3 28.76 24.06 -28.70
N GLU A 4 27.50 24.47 -28.57
CA GLU A 4 26.76 24.34 -27.30
C GLU A 4 25.33 23.86 -27.58
N VAL A 5 25.22 22.75 -28.30
CA VAL A 5 23.93 22.06 -28.47
C VAL A 5 23.57 21.45 -27.12
N TYR A 6 22.56 22.01 -26.47
CA TYR A 6 21.90 21.46 -25.29
C TYR A 6 21.74 19.95 -25.46
N ILE A 7 22.31 19.16 -24.55
CA ILE A 7 22.11 17.71 -24.50
C ILE A 7 20.58 17.49 -24.50
N PRO A 8 20.01 16.83 -25.52
CA PRO A 8 18.57 16.70 -25.63
C PRO A 8 18.04 15.94 -24.40
N TYR A 9 17.25 16.65 -23.59
CA TYR A 9 16.61 16.07 -22.41
C TYR A 9 15.63 15.00 -22.86
N THR A 10 15.90 13.75 -22.49
CA THR A 10 14.96 12.65 -22.67
C THR A 10 14.14 12.52 -21.39
N PRO A 11 12.84 12.86 -21.39
CA PRO A 11 12.01 12.77 -20.20
C PRO A 11 11.89 11.30 -19.76
N LYS A 12 12.10 11.06 -18.46
CA LYS A 12 11.77 9.77 -17.84
C LYS A 12 10.29 9.78 -17.50
N MET A 13 9.51 8.95 -18.20
CA MET A 13 8.11 8.74 -17.88
C MET A 13 8.00 7.68 -16.79
N TYR A 14 7.26 7.99 -15.73
CA TYR A 14 6.89 7.00 -14.73
C TYR A 14 5.76 6.12 -15.26
N GLU A 15 5.98 4.80 -15.27
CA GLU A 15 4.95 3.82 -15.55
C GLU A 15 4.48 3.16 -14.24
N ARG A 16 3.17 3.13 -14.03
CA ARG A 16 2.57 2.45 -12.88
C ARG A 16 2.61 0.94 -13.10
N GLU A 17 3.11 0.22 -12.11
CA GLU A 17 3.22 -1.25 -12.12
C GLU A 17 1.87 -1.99 -12.23
N LYS A 18 0.75 -1.38 -11.79
CA LYS A 18 -0.61 -1.93 -11.88
C LYS A 18 -0.68 -3.38 -11.35
N SER A 19 -0.83 -4.36 -12.24
CA SER A 19 -0.93 -5.81 -11.93
C SER A 19 0.41 -6.53 -11.84
N HIS A 20 1.53 -5.83 -12.01
CA HIS A 20 2.89 -6.37 -11.98
C HIS A 20 3.73 -5.62 -10.95
N GLY A 21 3.41 -5.79 -9.67
CA GLY A 21 4.06 -5.10 -8.54
C GLY A 21 3.28 -3.92 -7.94
N GLY A 22 2.14 -3.55 -8.54
CA GLY A 22 1.27 -2.48 -8.04
C GLY A 22 0.13 -2.94 -7.13
N LEU A 23 -0.81 -2.04 -6.84
CA LEU A 23 -1.91 -2.29 -5.89
C LEU A 23 -2.89 -3.39 -6.37
N THR A 24 -2.99 -3.62 -7.68
CA THR A 24 -3.87 -4.63 -8.26
C THR A 24 -3.15 -5.95 -8.52
N ASP A 25 -1.95 -6.13 -7.98
CA ASP A 25 -1.22 -7.40 -8.00
C ASP A 25 -1.55 -8.16 -6.72
N ASP A 26 -2.26 -9.29 -6.85
CA ASP A 26 -2.73 -10.09 -5.71
C ASP A 26 -1.56 -10.61 -4.85
N ARG A 27 -0.35 -10.70 -5.40
CA ARG A 27 0.85 -11.12 -4.66
C ARG A 27 1.28 -10.10 -3.60
N ASN A 28 0.87 -8.84 -3.75
CA ASN A 28 1.18 -7.78 -2.80
C ASN A 28 0.21 -7.74 -1.62
N ILE A 29 -0.83 -8.59 -1.59
CA ILE A 29 -1.78 -8.67 -0.48
C ILE A 29 -1.70 -10.07 0.11
N LEU A 30 -1.10 -10.18 1.30
CA LEU A 30 -1.06 -11.43 2.03
C LEU A 30 -2.35 -11.61 2.80
N VAL A 31 -3.00 -12.75 2.59
CA VAL A 31 -4.25 -13.13 3.26
C VAL A 31 -4.00 -14.44 3.98
N ASN A 32 -4.02 -14.40 5.31
CA ASN A 32 -3.73 -15.54 6.17
C ASN A 32 -4.88 -15.80 7.13
N LEU A 33 -5.38 -17.03 7.15
CA LEU A 33 -6.36 -17.47 8.14
C LEU A 33 -5.60 -17.88 9.42
N ILE A 34 -5.76 -17.11 10.50
CA ILE A 34 -5.12 -17.38 11.80
C ILE A 34 -5.83 -18.54 12.51
N ASN A 35 -7.15 -18.59 12.38
CA ASN A 35 -8.02 -19.67 12.86
C ASN A 35 -9.35 -19.61 12.08
N GLU A 36 -10.29 -20.52 12.35
CA GLU A 36 -11.58 -20.64 11.63
C GLU A 36 -12.38 -19.32 11.51
N THR A 37 -12.14 -18.34 12.38
CA THR A 37 -12.91 -17.09 12.46
C THR A 37 -12.07 -15.81 12.29
N THR A 38 -10.75 -15.92 12.17
CA THR A 38 -9.84 -14.76 12.15
C THR A 38 -9.02 -14.73 10.88
N LEU A 39 -9.24 -13.69 10.08
CA LEU A 39 -8.49 -13.40 8.85
C LEU A 39 -7.50 -12.25 9.11
N SER A 40 -6.23 -12.46 8.77
CA SER A 40 -5.22 -11.42 8.67
C SER A 40 -5.04 -11.01 7.21
N VAL A 41 -5.05 -9.69 6.95
CA VAL A 41 -4.81 -9.12 5.63
C VAL A 41 -3.71 -8.07 5.77
N GLU A 42 -2.64 -8.19 5.00
CA GLU A 42 -1.47 -7.32 5.07
C GLU A 42 -1.01 -6.92 3.67
N SER A 43 -0.58 -5.66 3.51
CA SER A 43 0.13 -5.22 2.32
C SER A 43 1.59 -5.66 2.39
N HIS A 44 2.01 -6.51 1.45
CA HIS A 44 3.37 -7.02 1.30
C HIS A 44 3.95 -6.63 -0.06
N ARG A 45 3.81 -5.34 -0.44
CA ARG A 45 4.44 -4.85 -1.66
C ARG A 45 5.95 -4.80 -1.49
N MET A 46 6.64 -5.58 -2.31
CA MET A 46 8.10 -5.65 -2.34
C MET A 46 8.64 -5.02 -3.62
N ASP A 47 9.68 -4.21 -3.47
CA ASP A 47 10.56 -3.76 -4.56
C ASP A 47 11.89 -4.48 -4.36
N GLU A 48 12.09 -5.58 -5.08
CA GLU A 48 13.15 -6.58 -4.80
C GLU A 48 13.00 -7.13 -3.37
N GLU A 49 13.99 -6.95 -2.49
CA GLU A 49 13.95 -7.36 -1.08
C GLU A 49 13.43 -6.25 -0.15
N ARG A 50 12.97 -5.12 -0.70
CA ARG A 50 12.59 -3.93 0.06
C ARG A 50 11.08 -3.83 0.24
N ASN A 51 10.62 -3.85 1.48
CA ASN A 51 9.21 -3.60 1.79
C ASN A 51 8.88 -2.13 1.57
N VAL A 52 8.04 -1.86 0.58
CA VAL A 52 7.68 -0.49 0.19
C VAL A 52 6.96 0.23 1.33
N SER A 53 5.99 -0.43 1.97
CA SER A 53 5.21 0.19 3.05
C SER A 53 6.11 0.62 4.20
N GLU A 54 7.08 -0.22 4.58
CA GLU A 54 8.06 0.08 5.62
C GLU A 54 8.96 1.27 5.26
N ILE A 55 9.42 1.36 4.01
CA ILE A 55 10.21 2.49 3.52
C ILE A 55 9.40 3.80 3.57
N VAL A 56 8.11 3.74 3.22
CA VAL A 56 7.22 4.91 3.26
C VAL A 56 6.98 5.36 4.70
N GLU A 57 6.60 4.44 5.58
CA GLU A 57 6.36 4.69 7.00
C GLU A 57 7.61 5.27 7.68
N SER A 58 8.76 4.64 7.49
CA SER A 58 10.01 5.01 8.17
C SER A 58 10.77 6.16 7.52
N GLY A 59 10.54 6.42 6.23
CA GLY A 59 11.33 7.35 5.42
C GLY A 59 12.72 6.82 5.03
N LYS A 60 13.11 5.61 5.45
CA LYS A 60 14.45 5.05 5.26
C LYS A 60 14.45 3.99 4.15
N GLY A 61 15.49 3.97 3.31
CA GLY A 61 15.67 2.92 2.28
C GLY A 61 15.42 3.37 0.84
N TYR A 62 15.11 4.65 0.59
CA TYR A 62 15.05 5.20 -0.76
C TYR A 62 16.41 5.18 -1.46
N GLN A 63 16.40 4.85 -2.74
CA GLN A 63 17.60 4.74 -3.59
C GLN A 63 17.90 6.03 -4.37
N TYR A 64 17.13 7.09 -4.13
CA TYR A 64 17.29 8.38 -4.79
C TYR A 64 16.96 9.49 -3.80
N ASP A 65 17.57 10.65 -4.02
CA ASP A 65 17.32 11.82 -3.20
C ASP A 65 16.10 12.60 -3.68
N PHE A 66 15.26 13.00 -2.74
CA PHE A 66 14.03 13.75 -2.95
C PHE A 66 13.56 14.33 -1.60
N PRO A 67 12.63 15.29 -1.58
CA PRO A 67 12.29 16.03 -0.34
C PRO A 67 11.81 15.19 0.85
N PHE A 68 11.35 13.96 0.63
CA PHE A 68 10.89 13.06 1.70
C PHE A 68 11.85 11.89 1.96
N ASN A 69 13.05 11.91 1.39
CA ASN A 69 14.10 10.97 1.76
C ASN A 69 14.52 11.21 3.21
N GLY A 70 14.40 10.19 4.07
CA GLY A 70 14.63 10.32 5.51
C GLY A 70 13.48 10.98 6.28
N VAL A 71 12.36 11.31 5.62
CA VAL A 71 11.17 11.87 6.28
C VAL A 71 10.10 10.79 6.40
N PRO A 72 9.81 10.30 7.63
CA PRO A 72 8.74 9.33 7.88
C PRO A 72 7.38 9.85 7.40
N ARG A 73 6.55 8.95 6.86
CA ARG A 73 5.17 9.26 6.48
C ARG A 73 4.23 8.29 7.19
N PRO A 74 3.84 8.59 8.44
CA PRO A 74 3.04 7.68 9.24
C PRO A 74 1.59 7.68 8.76
N PHE A 75 1.19 6.68 7.98
CA PHE A 75 -0.18 6.53 7.50
C PHE A 75 -0.91 5.39 8.21
N THR A 76 -0.18 4.37 8.67
CA THR A 76 -0.73 3.15 9.28
C THR A 76 -1.37 3.47 10.62
N GLU A 77 -0.71 4.24 11.48
CA GLU A 77 -1.28 4.55 12.81
C GLU A 77 -2.49 5.48 12.71
N ALA A 78 -2.41 6.53 11.87
CA ALA A 78 -3.55 7.39 11.61
C ALA A 78 -4.75 6.60 11.04
N THR A 79 -4.49 5.67 10.11
CA THR A 79 -5.53 4.79 9.57
C THR A 79 -6.08 3.86 10.65
N ARG A 80 -5.23 3.30 11.52
CA ARG A 80 -5.66 2.46 12.64
C ARG A 80 -6.60 3.22 13.56
N GLU A 81 -6.23 4.43 13.98
CA GLU A 81 -7.06 5.28 14.83
C GLU A 81 -8.41 5.59 14.17
N GLU A 82 -8.41 5.97 12.88
CA GLU A 82 -9.64 6.23 12.14
C GLU A 82 -10.54 4.98 12.07
N LEU A 83 -9.96 3.81 11.78
CA LEU A 83 -10.70 2.56 11.70
C LEU A 83 -11.31 2.18 13.05
N LEU A 84 -10.59 2.39 14.15
CA LEU A 84 -11.09 2.16 15.51
C LEU A 84 -12.22 3.13 15.87
N ASN A 85 -12.06 4.41 15.53
CA ASN A 85 -13.04 5.45 15.84
C ASN A 85 -14.33 5.32 15.03
N THR A 86 -14.22 4.90 13.77
CA THR A 86 -15.36 4.83 12.84
C THR A 86 -16.02 3.45 12.80
N GLY A 87 -15.29 2.38 13.12
CA GLY A 87 -15.77 1.00 12.95
C GLY A 87 -16.10 0.63 11.49
N ILE A 88 -15.66 1.43 10.51
CA ILE A 88 -16.09 1.29 9.11
C ILE A 88 -15.64 -0.04 8.48
N HIS A 89 -14.52 -0.60 8.94
CA HIS A 89 -14.02 -1.91 8.53
C HIS A 89 -15.02 -3.03 8.90
N THR A 90 -15.52 -3.04 10.13
CA THR A 90 -16.54 -4.01 10.60
C THR A 90 -17.85 -3.85 9.85
N ALA A 91 -18.33 -2.61 9.70
CA ALA A 91 -19.57 -2.33 8.97
C ALA A 91 -19.47 -2.76 7.49
N SER A 92 -18.31 -2.55 6.86
CA SER A 92 -18.06 -2.94 5.47
C SER A 92 -18.00 -4.45 5.30
N LEU A 93 -17.33 -5.16 6.22
CA LEU A 93 -17.30 -6.62 6.24
C LEU A 93 -18.71 -7.19 6.37
N TYR A 94 -19.51 -6.67 7.33
CA TYR A 94 -20.89 -7.09 7.52
C TYR A 94 -21.73 -6.91 6.25
N ARG A 95 -21.67 -5.73 5.62
CA ARG A 95 -22.37 -5.45 4.35
C ARG A 95 -21.94 -6.42 3.25
N GLY A 96 -20.64 -6.71 3.17
CA GLY A 96 -20.08 -7.69 2.23
C GLY A 96 -20.66 -9.08 2.44
N LEU A 97 -20.66 -9.60 3.67
CA LEU A 97 -21.19 -10.91 4.03
C LEU A 97 -22.71 -11.00 3.75
N LYS A 98 -23.46 -9.97 4.14
CA LYS A 98 -24.91 -9.90 3.87
C LYS A 98 -25.21 -9.95 2.36
N ARG A 99 -24.40 -9.26 1.54
CA ARG A 99 -24.53 -9.30 0.07
C ARG A 99 -24.27 -10.69 -0.50
N GLN A 100 -23.46 -11.52 0.16
CA GLN A 100 -23.23 -12.91 -0.20
C GLN A 100 -24.30 -13.88 0.36
N GLY A 101 -25.36 -13.36 0.98
CA GLY A 101 -26.45 -14.18 1.55
C GLY A 101 -26.14 -14.75 2.94
N LEU A 102 -25.06 -14.31 3.59
CA LEU A 102 -24.70 -14.73 4.94
C LEU A 102 -25.36 -13.82 5.97
N THR A 103 -26.18 -14.39 6.85
CA THR A 103 -26.74 -13.68 8.00
C THR A 103 -25.76 -13.74 9.16
N VAL A 104 -25.24 -12.58 9.54
CA VAL A 104 -24.31 -12.43 10.67
C VAL A 104 -25.02 -11.66 11.78
N GLU A 105 -24.78 -12.06 13.03
CA GLU A 105 -25.20 -11.32 14.23
C GLU A 105 -23.97 -10.66 14.83
N VAL A 106 -24.06 -9.35 15.12
CA VAL A 106 -23.01 -8.64 15.85
C VAL A 106 -23.27 -8.87 17.33
N LYS A 107 -22.32 -9.48 18.04
CA LYS A 107 -22.35 -9.56 19.50
C LYS A 107 -21.98 -8.24 20.14
#